data_AF-A0AAD7Q7W8-F1
#
_entry.id   AF-A0AAD7Q7W8-F1
#
_cell.length_a   1.000
_cell.length_b   1.000
_cell.length_c   1.000
_cell.angle_alpha   90.00
_cell.angle_beta   90.00
_cell.angle_gamma   90.00
#
_symmetry.space_group_name_H-M   'P 1'
#
loop_
_entity.id
_entity.type
_entity.pdbx_description
1 polymer ?
#
loop_
_entity_poly.entity_id
_entity_poly.type
_entity_poly.pdbx_seq_one_letter_code
_entity_poly.pdbx_strand_id
1 'polypeptide(L)'
;MFGPFNIFTQRRWRKPVVSAQTRLEDRMIDSKLDKLMSHLRKLKIILKFHELMLNRKRGPFVSVQLMSRWKNIVGLHVSVGTFIHKYPHVFELFIHPSRRNLCCRITRKMEDLFKEEENAVKEWEMEAVRRLKKLLMMSVNGTLHVHALRLIRRELGLPEDFRDSIIGKYTSDFKLVDLEIVELVSRNDDLGVAEIEIWRKQEYKEKWLSEFETKYAFPINFPTGFKIERGFRDKLKNWQRLPYLKPYERKEVIRVRTCGGIERFEKRAVAVLHELLSMTVEKMIEVDKLAHFRRDFGIEVNVRELLLKHLGIFYISTKGETQTVFLREAFNKGILIEPNPIYIVRTEHVGSCSFLGCRNTKKLQAPHETKDENMAVVCATGEGCTRDGDWVIPILEGFDNKNP
;
A
#
# COMPACT_ATOMS: atom_id res chain seq x y z
N MET A 1 64.45 -33.36 -2.13
CA MET A 1 63.06 -33.39 -1.64
C MET A 1 62.60 -31.96 -1.41
N PHE A 2 61.84 -31.38 -2.34
CA PHE A 2 61.12 -30.12 -2.10
C PHE A 2 59.68 -30.51 -1.73
N GLY A 3 59.28 -30.23 -0.48
CA GLY A 3 57.96 -30.60 0.04
C GLY A 3 56.83 -29.75 -0.57
N PRO A 4 55.66 -30.33 -0.90
CA PRO A 4 54.58 -29.64 -1.59
C PRO A 4 53.60 -29.02 -0.58
N PHE A 5 54.05 -28.06 0.22
CA PHE A 5 53.13 -27.34 1.12
C PHE A 5 53.55 -25.88 1.25
N ASN A 6 53.25 -25.07 0.24
CA ASN A 6 53.13 -23.62 0.39
C ASN A 6 52.35 -23.02 -0.79
N ILE A 7 51.05 -23.34 -0.85
CA ILE A 7 50.06 -22.49 -1.54
C ILE A 7 48.90 -22.30 -0.57
N PHE A 8 49.13 -21.50 0.48
CA PHE A 8 48.02 -20.87 1.19
C PHE A 8 47.53 -19.71 0.33
N THR A 9 46.80 -20.00 -0.74
CA THR A 9 45.88 -19.00 -1.27
C THR A 9 44.83 -18.78 -0.18
N GLN A 10 44.99 -17.73 0.63
CA GLN A 10 43.91 -17.22 1.43
C GLN A 10 42.76 -16.90 0.47
N ARG A 11 41.79 -17.81 0.36
CA ARG A 11 40.47 -17.50 -0.20
C ARG A 11 39.85 -16.51 0.77
N ARG A 12 40.16 -15.24 0.57
CA ARG A 12 39.47 -14.13 1.22
C ARG A 12 38.06 -14.17 0.67
N TRP A 13 37.15 -14.81 1.41
CA TRP A 13 35.71 -14.77 1.13
C TRP A 13 35.36 -13.30 0.93
N ARG A 14 35.07 -12.90 -0.32
CA ARG A 14 34.59 -11.55 -0.59
C ARG A 14 33.32 -11.43 0.23
N LYS A 15 33.27 -10.45 1.14
CA LYS A 15 32.04 -10.14 1.86
C LYS A 15 30.92 -10.04 0.82
N PRO A 16 29.77 -10.71 1.02
CA PRO A 16 28.69 -10.67 0.04
C PRO A 16 28.37 -9.20 -0.26
N VAL A 17 28.24 -8.86 -1.54
CA VAL A 17 27.93 -7.50 -1.97
C VAL A 17 26.58 -7.13 -1.35
N VAL A 18 26.55 -6.09 -0.54
CA VAL A 18 25.31 -5.57 0.06
C VAL A 18 24.52 -4.89 -1.05
N SER A 19 23.74 -5.68 -1.78
CA SER A 19 22.88 -5.24 -2.87
C SER A 19 21.46 -4.96 -2.35
N ALA A 20 20.62 -4.33 -3.18
CA ALA A 20 19.20 -4.20 -2.88
C ALA A 20 18.50 -5.56 -2.69
N GLN A 21 19.01 -6.61 -3.33
CA GLN A 21 18.47 -7.95 -3.18
C GLN A 21 18.81 -8.57 -1.82
N THR A 22 20.07 -8.50 -1.37
CA THR A 22 20.45 -9.02 -0.06
C THR A 22 19.75 -8.26 1.07
N ARG A 23 19.61 -6.93 0.97
CA ARG A 23 18.83 -6.14 1.93
C ARG A 23 17.34 -6.48 1.95
N LEU A 24 16.78 -6.84 0.79
CA LEU A 24 15.40 -7.31 0.72
C LEU A 24 15.28 -8.67 1.42
N GLU A 25 16.21 -9.59 1.21
CA GLU A 25 16.22 -10.91 1.84
C GLU A 25 16.43 -10.83 3.37
N ASP A 26 17.35 -9.98 3.83
CA ASP A 26 17.68 -9.78 5.24
C ASP A 26 16.68 -8.88 6.00
N ARG A 27 15.61 -8.40 5.33
CA ARG A 27 14.67 -7.47 5.94
C ARG A 27 13.85 -8.12 7.05
N MET A 28 13.43 -7.30 8.01
CA MET A 28 12.45 -7.73 9.02
C MET A 28 11.08 -7.93 8.39
N ILE A 29 10.60 -9.18 8.41
CA ILE A 29 9.33 -9.59 7.83
C ILE A 29 8.18 -9.15 8.74
N ASP A 30 7.19 -8.49 8.16
CA ASP A 30 5.94 -8.18 8.85
C ASP A 30 4.91 -9.28 8.54
N SER A 31 4.72 -10.19 9.49
CA SER A 31 3.88 -11.37 9.30
C SER A 31 2.41 -11.02 9.04
N LYS A 32 1.92 -9.89 9.55
CA LYS A 32 0.54 -9.46 9.41
C LYS A 32 0.28 -8.92 8.01
N LEU A 33 1.17 -8.06 7.51
CA LEU A 33 1.09 -7.52 6.14
C LEU A 33 1.35 -8.62 5.09
N ASP A 34 2.24 -9.56 5.37
CA ASP A 34 2.46 -10.71 4.49
C ASP A 34 1.27 -11.67 4.43
N LYS A 35 0.55 -11.84 5.55
CA LYS A 35 -0.71 -12.59 5.57
C LYS A 35 -1.76 -11.87 4.72
N LEU A 36 -1.93 -10.56 4.88
CA LEU A 36 -2.82 -9.74 4.06
C LEU A 36 -2.50 -9.91 2.56
N MET A 37 -1.22 -9.81 2.18
CA MET A 37 -0.79 -10.03 0.78
C MET A 37 -1.13 -11.43 0.26
N SER A 38 -0.98 -12.45 1.10
CA SER A 38 -1.33 -13.82 0.74
C SER A 38 -2.82 -13.99 0.46
N HIS A 39 -3.68 -13.21 1.14
CA HIS A 39 -5.11 -13.18 0.89
C HIS A 39 -5.46 -12.37 -0.36
N LEU A 40 -4.87 -11.20 -0.54
CA LEU A 40 -5.04 -10.36 -1.74
C LEU A 40 -4.60 -11.08 -3.02
N ARG A 41 -3.52 -11.88 -2.98
CA ARG A 41 -3.09 -12.72 -4.11
C ARG A 41 -4.18 -13.70 -4.54
N LYS A 42 -4.87 -14.33 -3.58
CA LYS A 42 -5.97 -15.26 -3.87
C LYS A 42 -7.16 -14.53 -4.49
N LEU A 43 -7.49 -13.34 -3.95
CA LEU A 43 -8.54 -12.50 -4.51
C LEU A 43 -8.21 -12.08 -5.95
N LYS A 44 -6.96 -11.68 -6.24
CA LYS A 44 -6.51 -11.31 -7.60
C LYS A 44 -6.70 -12.46 -8.59
N ILE A 45 -6.42 -13.70 -8.18
CA ILE A 45 -6.68 -14.91 -8.98
C ILE A 45 -8.18 -15.07 -9.27
N ILE A 46 -9.03 -14.88 -8.26
CA ILE A 46 -10.49 -14.99 -8.39
C ILE A 46 -11.04 -13.90 -9.32
N LEU A 47 -10.57 -12.66 -9.20
CA LEU A 47 -10.94 -11.55 -10.07
C LEU A 47 -10.55 -11.82 -11.53
N LYS A 48 -9.33 -12.33 -11.78
CA LYS A 48 -8.91 -12.76 -13.13
C LYS A 48 -9.84 -13.85 -13.68
N PHE A 49 -10.25 -14.83 -12.87
CA PHE A 49 -11.24 -15.82 -13.30
C PHE A 49 -12.58 -15.17 -13.65
N HIS A 50 -13.07 -14.27 -12.81
CA HIS A 50 -14.32 -13.54 -13.06
C HIS A 50 -14.27 -12.75 -14.37
N GLU A 51 -13.21 -12.00 -14.62
CA GLU A 51 -13.01 -11.25 -15.86
C GLU A 51 -13.03 -12.17 -17.09
N LEU A 52 -12.32 -13.30 -17.04
CA LEU A 52 -12.32 -14.30 -18.11
C LEU A 52 -13.70 -14.94 -18.31
N MET A 53 -14.51 -15.06 -17.26
CA MET A 53 -15.88 -15.55 -17.35
C MET A 53 -16.80 -14.52 -18.02
N LEU A 54 -16.72 -13.25 -17.62
CA LEU A 54 -17.51 -12.14 -18.17
C LEU A 54 -17.23 -11.88 -19.65
N ASN A 55 -15.96 -11.99 -20.07
CA ASN A 55 -15.57 -11.78 -21.47
C ASN A 55 -16.13 -12.84 -22.44
N ARG A 56 -16.87 -13.85 -21.94
CA ARG A 56 -17.49 -14.89 -22.78
C ARG A 56 -18.93 -14.55 -23.13
N LYS A 57 -19.23 -14.67 -24.43
CA LYS A 57 -20.59 -14.51 -24.97
C LYS A 57 -21.57 -15.65 -24.64
N ARG A 58 -21.14 -16.73 -23.96
CA ARG A 58 -21.92 -17.98 -23.80
C ARG A 58 -22.62 -18.13 -22.43
N GLY A 59 -22.85 -17.04 -21.72
CA GLY A 59 -23.57 -17.01 -20.44
C GLY A 59 -22.67 -17.07 -19.20
N PRO A 60 -23.28 -17.01 -17.98
CA PRO A 60 -22.59 -16.74 -16.72
C PRO A 60 -21.83 -17.95 -16.13
N PHE A 61 -21.74 -19.05 -16.88
CA PHE A 61 -21.13 -20.29 -16.40
C PHE A 61 -20.11 -20.85 -17.40
N VAL A 62 -19.15 -21.60 -16.86
CA VAL A 62 -18.03 -22.16 -17.63
C VAL A 62 -17.81 -23.61 -17.25
N SER A 63 -17.53 -24.49 -18.22
CA SER A 63 -17.13 -25.86 -17.90
C SER A 63 -15.77 -25.87 -17.20
N VAL A 64 -15.62 -26.72 -16.18
CA VAL A 64 -14.35 -26.83 -15.44
C VAL A 64 -13.19 -27.24 -16.37
N GLN A 65 -13.49 -28.04 -17.40
CA GLN A 65 -12.54 -28.40 -18.45
C GLN A 65 -12.00 -27.17 -19.22
N LEU A 66 -12.85 -26.19 -19.52
CA LEU A 66 -12.41 -24.96 -20.19
C LEU A 66 -11.62 -24.08 -19.23
N MET A 67 -12.06 -23.96 -17.97
CA MET A 67 -11.33 -23.21 -16.95
C MET A 67 -9.93 -23.76 -16.70
N SER A 68 -9.73 -25.08 -16.84
CA SER A 68 -8.39 -25.69 -16.77
C SER A 68 -7.39 -25.12 -17.79
N ARG A 69 -7.85 -24.63 -18.96
CA ARG A 69 -6.99 -23.96 -19.94
C ARG A 69 -6.52 -22.59 -19.47
N TRP A 70 -7.23 -21.97 -18.53
CA TRP A 70 -6.89 -20.66 -17.96
C TRP A 70 -5.89 -20.74 -16.81
N LYS A 71 -5.47 -21.95 -16.40
CA LYS A 71 -4.51 -22.17 -15.31
C LYS A 71 -3.27 -21.27 -15.45
N ASN A 72 -2.67 -21.25 -16.64
CA ASN A 72 -1.45 -20.48 -16.91
C ASN A 72 -1.73 -18.98 -17.04
N ILE A 73 -2.89 -18.59 -17.59
CA ILE A 73 -3.30 -17.19 -17.75
C ILE A 73 -3.49 -16.52 -16.39
N VAL A 74 -4.14 -17.23 -15.47
CA VAL A 74 -4.43 -16.71 -14.13
C VAL A 74 -3.19 -16.78 -13.21
N GLY A 75 -2.19 -17.60 -13.54
CA GLY A 75 -0.99 -17.79 -12.73
C GLY A 75 -1.19 -18.80 -11.59
N LEU A 76 -2.09 -19.77 -11.78
CA LEU A 76 -2.43 -20.76 -10.75
C LEU A 76 -1.46 -21.95 -10.78
N HIS A 77 -0.79 -22.22 -9.66
CA HIS A 77 0.10 -23.39 -9.54
C HIS A 77 -0.67 -24.71 -9.32
N VAL A 78 -1.84 -24.65 -8.70
CA VAL A 78 -2.70 -25.80 -8.37
C VAL A 78 -3.64 -26.14 -9.54
N SER A 79 -4.23 -27.34 -9.55
CA SER A 79 -5.30 -27.66 -10.50
C SER A 79 -6.51 -26.75 -10.29
N VAL A 80 -7.18 -26.36 -11.38
CA VAL A 80 -8.33 -25.46 -11.32
C VAL A 80 -9.49 -26.10 -10.55
N GLY A 81 -9.74 -27.40 -10.73
CA GLY A 81 -10.77 -28.13 -9.96
C GLY A 81 -10.52 -28.11 -8.45
N THR A 82 -9.28 -28.37 -8.02
CA THR A 82 -8.90 -28.30 -6.59
C THR A 82 -9.04 -26.88 -6.04
N PHE A 83 -8.70 -25.86 -6.84
CA PHE A 83 -8.86 -24.47 -6.45
C PHE A 83 -10.34 -24.11 -6.26
N ILE A 84 -11.20 -24.45 -7.22
CA ILE A 84 -12.64 -24.20 -7.15
C ILE A 84 -13.24 -24.88 -5.92
N HIS A 85 -12.91 -26.15 -5.66
CA HIS A 85 -13.40 -26.87 -4.48
C HIS A 85 -12.98 -26.24 -3.15
N LYS A 86 -11.84 -25.53 -3.11
CA LYS A 86 -11.37 -24.85 -1.91
C LYS A 86 -12.20 -23.60 -1.57
N TYR A 87 -12.91 -23.02 -2.54
CA TYR A 87 -13.64 -21.77 -2.40
C TYR A 87 -15.13 -21.90 -2.79
N PRO A 88 -15.91 -22.75 -2.09
CA PRO A 88 -17.33 -22.97 -2.41
C PRO A 88 -18.21 -21.74 -2.17
N HIS A 89 -17.74 -20.76 -1.40
CA HIS A 89 -18.41 -19.49 -1.17
C HIS A 89 -18.25 -18.51 -2.34
N VAL A 90 -17.21 -18.66 -3.17
CA VAL A 90 -17.00 -17.87 -4.40
C VAL A 90 -17.56 -18.60 -5.61
N PHE A 91 -17.30 -19.89 -5.72
CA PHE A 91 -17.61 -20.70 -6.89
C PHE A 91 -18.70 -21.72 -6.58
N GLU A 92 -19.74 -21.73 -7.40
CA GLU A 92 -20.79 -22.71 -7.37
C GLU A 92 -20.57 -23.74 -8.48
N LEU A 93 -20.44 -25.01 -8.10
CA LEU A 93 -20.30 -26.14 -9.02
C LEU A 93 -21.66 -26.79 -9.27
N PHE A 94 -21.99 -27.01 -10.52
CA PHE A 94 -23.23 -27.69 -10.91
C PHE A 94 -23.02 -28.51 -12.19
N ILE A 95 -23.85 -29.53 -12.38
CA ILE A 95 -23.83 -30.33 -13.61
C ILE A 95 -24.84 -29.72 -14.59
N HIS A 96 -24.40 -29.43 -15.82
CA HIS A 96 -25.28 -28.83 -16.81
C HIS A 96 -26.41 -29.81 -17.20
N PRO A 97 -27.70 -29.43 -17.10
CA PRO A 97 -28.83 -30.34 -17.31
C PRO A 97 -28.81 -31.09 -18.65
N SER A 98 -28.44 -30.40 -19.74
CA SER A 98 -28.41 -31.00 -21.09
C SER A 98 -27.06 -31.58 -21.53
N ARG A 99 -25.94 -31.09 -20.98
CA ARG A 99 -24.59 -31.48 -21.46
C ARG A 99 -23.88 -32.45 -20.53
N ARG A 100 -24.44 -32.69 -19.33
CA ARG A 100 -23.86 -33.51 -18.24
C ARG A 100 -22.41 -33.16 -17.88
N ASN A 101 -21.95 -31.97 -18.28
CA ASN A 101 -20.61 -31.48 -18.00
C ASN A 101 -20.60 -30.73 -16.67
N LEU A 102 -19.51 -30.87 -15.90
CA LEU A 102 -19.29 -30.10 -14.70
C LEU A 102 -19.00 -28.64 -15.06
N CYS A 103 -19.88 -27.75 -14.61
CA CYS A 103 -19.81 -26.32 -14.81
C CYS A 103 -19.61 -25.59 -13.48
N CYS A 104 -19.02 -24.41 -13.59
CA CYS A 104 -18.78 -23.49 -12.51
C CYS A 104 -19.41 -22.15 -12.86
N ARG A 105 -20.11 -21.55 -11.91
CA ARG A 105 -20.54 -20.15 -11.93
C ARG A 105 -20.07 -19.46 -10.66
N ILE A 106 -20.11 -18.13 -10.65
CA ILE A 106 -19.86 -17.38 -9.43
C ILE A 106 -21.13 -17.42 -8.58
N THR A 107 -20.98 -17.48 -7.26
CA THR A 107 -22.10 -17.45 -6.34
C THR A 107 -22.78 -16.09 -6.38
N ARG A 108 -24.11 -16.04 -6.20
CA ARG A 108 -24.86 -14.78 -6.13
C ARG A 108 -24.29 -13.81 -5.09
N LYS A 109 -23.91 -14.32 -3.92
CA LYS A 109 -23.27 -13.52 -2.86
C LYS A 109 -22.02 -12.80 -3.34
N MET A 110 -21.18 -13.46 -4.14
CA MET A 110 -19.97 -12.85 -4.67
C MET A 110 -20.27 -11.90 -5.83
N GLU A 111 -21.27 -12.20 -6.67
CA GLU A 111 -21.75 -11.25 -7.69
C GLU A 111 -22.31 -9.96 -7.07
N ASP A 112 -23.03 -10.08 -5.96
CA ASP A 112 -23.56 -8.93 -5.21
C ASP A 112 -22.42 -8.09 -4.63
N LEU A 113 -21.38 -8.71 -4.08
CA LEU A 113 -20.17 -8.01 -3.61
C LEU A 113 -19.44 -7.27 -4.75
N PHE A 114 -19.36 -7.85 -5.96
CA PHE A 114 -18.76 -7.15 -7.10
C PHE A 114 -19.56 -5.92 -7.52
N LYS A 115 -20.89 -6.00 -7.50
CA LYS A 115 -21.76 -4.85 -7.77
C LYS A 115 -21.64 -3.79 -6.68
N GLU A 116 -21.51 -4.20 -5.43
CA GLU A 116 -21.30 -3.31 -4.30
C GLU A 116 -19.95 -2.57 -4.42
N GLU A 117 -18.87 -3.22 -4.87
CA GLU A 117 -17.59 -2.56 -5.15
C GLU A 117 -17.75 -1.53 -6.28
N GLU A 118 -18.45 -1.90 -7.37
CA GLU A 118 -18.69 -0.98 -8.48
C GLU A 118 -19.52 0.25 -8.05
N ASN A 119 -20.53 0.04 -7.22
CA ASN A 119 -21.35 1.12 -6.67
C ASN A 119 -20.53 2.01 -5.73
N ALA A 120 -19.73 1.43 -4.83
CA ALA A 120 -18.85 2.18 -3.95
C ALA A 120 -17.85 3.04 -4.73
N VAL A 121 -17.33 2.54 -5.86
CA VAL A 121 -16.45 3.31 -6.77
C VAL A 121 -17.20 4.49 -7.40
N LYS A 122 -18.46 4.30 -7.81
CA LYS A 122 -19.29 5.38 -8.37
C LYS A 122 -19.66 6.43 -7.31
N GLU A 123 -19.98 6.02 -6.10
CA GLU A 123 -20.26 6.93 -4.99
C GLU A 123 -19.01 7.74 -4.59
N TRP A 124 -17.82 7.16 -4.73
CA TRP A 124 -16.54 7.80 -4.45
C TRP A 124 -15.92 8.57 -5.62
N GLU A 125 -16.73 8.92 -6.64
CA GLU A 125 -16.26 9.61 -7.85
C GLU A 125 -15.57 10.95 -7.55
N MET A 126 -16.15 11.78 -6.67
CA MET A 126 -15.57 13.08 -6.30
C MET A 126 -14.21 12.95 -5.62
N GLU A 127 -14.05 11.92 -4.80
CA GLU A 127 -12.80 11.61 -4.13
C GLU A 127 -11.75 11.07 -5.12
N ALA A 128 -12.17 10.29 -6.11
CA ALA A 128 -11.33 9.86 -7.22
C ALA A 128 -10.83 11.04 -8.06
N VAL A 129 -11.69 12.01 -8.38
CA VAL A 129 -11.32 13.29 -9.03
C VAL A 129 -10.28 14.03 -8.22
N ARG A 130 -10.52 14.16 -6.89
CA ARG A 130 -9.60 14.83 -5.97
C ARG A 130 -8.22 14.20 -5.96
N ARG A 131 -8.15 12.86 -5.91
CA ARG A 131 -6.88 12.10 -5.98
C ARG A 131 -6.18 12.29 -7.31
N LEU A 132 -6.92 12.26 -8.42
CA LEU A 132 -6.34 12.48 -9.75
C LEU A 132 -5.77 13.90 -9.90
N LYS A 133 -6.47 14.92 -9.40
CA LYS A 133 -5.95 16.31 -9.33
C LYS A 133 -4.65 16.37 -8.55
N LYS A 134 -4.64 15.83 -7.33
CA LYS A 134 -3.43 15.76 -6.49
C LYS A 134 -2.28 15.07 -7.21
N LEU A 135 -2.55 13.92 -7.83
CA LEU A 135 -1.55 13.18 -8.58
C LEU A 135 -0.92 14.01 -9.72
N LEU A 136 -1.74 14.74 -10.48
CA LEU A 136 -1.26 15.65 -11.52
C LEU A 136 -0.53 16.86 -10.93
N MET A 137 -1.01 17.45 -9.84
CA MET A 137 -0.34 18.57 -9.16
C MET A 137 1.06 18.22 -8.64
N MET A 138 1.29 16.94 -8.33
CA MET A 138 2.58 16.41 -7.89
C MET A 138 3.52 16.09 -9.09
N SER A 139 2.98 15.92 -10.29
CA SER A 139 3.75 15.75 -11.52
C SER A 139 4.52 17.03 -11.85
N VAL A 140 5.75 16.87 -12.37
CA VAL A 140 6.65 17.99 -12.71
C VAL A 140 6.01 18.92 -13.74
N ASN A 141 5.30 18.37 -14.71
CA ASN A 141 4.67 19.12 -15.80
C ASN A 141 3.16 19.31 -15.62
N GLY A 142 2.57 18.80 -14.54
CA GLY A 142 1.10 18.77 -14.41
C GLY A 142 0.42 17.77 -15.35
N THR A 143 1.17 16.85 -15.94
CA THR A 143 0.69 15.88 -16.94
C THR A 143 1.03 14.46 -16.55
N LEU A 144 0.17 13.50 -16.93
CA LEU A 144 0.41 12.06 -16.77
C LEU A 144 -0.12 11.27 -17.96
N HIS A 145 0.55 10.17 -18.32
CA HIS A 145 0.07 9.27 -19.35
C HIS A 145 -1.15 8.46 -18.87
N VAL A 146 -2.19 8.38 -19.71
CA VAL A 146 -3.39 7.56 -19.47
C VAL A 146 -3.03 6.10 -19.25
N HIS A 147 -2.02 5.59 -19.94
CA HIS A 147 -1.53 4.23 -19.75
C HIS A 147 -1.02 4.00 -18.32
N ALA A 148 -0.26 4.94 -17.76
CA ALA A 148 0.25 4.84 -16.39
C ALA A 148 -0.92 4.84 -15.38
N LEU A 149 -1.90 5.72 -15.56
CA LEU A 149 -3.12 5.75 -14.74
C LEU A 149 -3.90 4.43 -14.82
N ARG A 150 -4.00 3.83 -16.01
CA ARG A 150 -4.65 2.52 -16.21
C ARG A 150 -3.97 1.41 -15.42
N LEU A 151 -2.65 1.43 -15.29
CA LEU A 151 -1.89 0.43 -14.52
C LEU A 151 -2.22 0.46 -13.02
N ILE A 152 -2.50 1.65 -12.47
CA ILE A 152 -2.81 1.86 -11.03
C ILE A 152 -4.30 2.15 -10.78
N ARG A 153 -5.15 1.94 -11.77
CA ARG A 153 -6.58 2.29 -11.75
C ARG A 153 -7.30 1.69 -10.54
N ARG A 154 -7.08 0.39 -10.29
CA ARG A 154 -7.70 -0.33 -9.16
C ARG A 154 -7.20 0.19 -7.82
N GLU A 155 -5.91 0.54 -7.71
CA GLU A 155 -5.29 1.09 -6.50
C GLU A 155 -5.79 2.51 -6.19
N LEU A 156 -6.03 3.34 -7.21
CA LEU A 156 -6.61 4.68 -7.05
C LEU A 156 -8.12 4.66 -6.79
N GLY A 157 -8.80 3.55 -7.09
CA GLY A 157 -10.26 3.44 -7.01
C GLY A 157 -10.96 4.11 -8.18
N LEU A 158 -10.34 4.09 -9.37
CA LEU A 158 -10.90 4.66 -10.58
C LEU A 158 -11.86 3.66 -11.29
N PRO A 159 -12.99 4.14 -11.86
CA PRO A 159 -13.88 3.35 -12.71
C PRO A 159 -13.16 2.72 -13.90
N GLU A 160 -13.68 1.62 -14.46
CA GLU A 160 -13.15 1.00 -15.69
C GLU A 160 -13.10 1.99 -16.87
N ASP A 161 -14.13 2.83 -16.96
CA ASP A 161 -14.36 3.84 -17.99
C ASP A 161 -13.88 5.24 -17.59
N PHE A 162 -12.92 5.36 -16.65
CA PHE A 162 -12.47 6.64 -16.08
C PHE A 162 -12.10 7.72 -17.11
N ARG A 163 -11.75 7.32 -18.34
CA ARG A 163 -11.50 8.26 -19.44
C ARG A 163 -12.73 9.09 -19.78
N ASP A 164 -13.91 8.48 -19.81
CA ASP A 164 -15.14 9.16 -20.16
C ASP A 164 -15.87 9.61 -18.88
N SER A 165 -15.93 8.74 -17.86
CA SER A 165 -16.66 9.01 -16.62
C SER A 165 -16.01 10.05 -15.72
N ILE A 166 -14.68 10.18 -15.75
CA ILE A 166 -13.94 11.19 -14.98
C ILE A 166 -13.34 12.25 -15.91
N ILE A 167 -12.43 11.88 -16.81
CA ILE A 167 -11.70 12.88 -17.61
C ILE A 167 -12.66 13.62 -18.56
N GLY A 168 -13.58 12.91 -19.21
CA GLY A 168 -14.59 13.50 -20.09
C GLY A 168 -15.68 14.30 -19.36
N LYS A 169 -15.99 13.95 -18.10
CA LYS A 169 -17.03 14.63 -17.30
C LYS A 169 -16.51 15.91 -16.62
N TYR A 170 -15.26 15.92 -16.15
CA TYR A 170 -14.65 17.05 -15.42
C TYR A 170 -13.67 17.84 -16.32
N THR A 171 -14.17 18.39 -17.42
CA THR A 171 -13.37 19.13 -18.41
C THR A 171 -12.81 20.46 -17.90
N SER A 172 -13.39 21.02 -16.83
CA SER A 172 -12.86 22.20 -16.13
C SER A 172 -11.55 21.90 -15.39
N ASP A 173 -11.35 20.63 -15.03
CA ASP A 173 -10.24 20.18 -14.21
C ASP A 173 -9.17 19.46 -15.02
N PHE A 174 -9.60 18.63 -15.98
CA PHE A 174 -8.74 17.78 -16.78
C PHE A 174 -8.92 18.04 -18.26
N LYS A 175 -7.79 18.01 -18.97
CA LYS A 175 -7.76 18.06 -20.43
C LYS A 175 -7.04 16.82 -20.94
N LEU A 176 -7.62 16.18 -21.95
CA LEU A 176 -7.01 15.05 -22.62
C LEU A 176 -6.30 15.54 -23.89
N VAL A 177 -4.97 15.51 -23.89
CA VAL A 177 -4.10 15.88 -25.01
C VAL A 177 -3.70 14.60 -25.77
N ASP A 178 -3.84 14.63 -27.09
CA ASP A 178 -3.49 13.54 -28.01
C ASP A 178 -4.12 12.17 -27.65
N LEU A 179 -5.22 12.17 -26.91
CA LEU A 179 -5.91 10.97 -26.40
C LEU A 179 -5.08 10.08 -25.45
N GLU A 180 -3.86 10.50 -25.11
CA GLU A 180 -2.87 9.71 -24.36
C GLU A 180 -2.37 10.39 -23.10
N ILE A 181 -2.46 11.72 -23.02
CA ILE A 181 -1.90 12.52 -21.92
C ILE A 181 -3.03 13.27 -21.22
N VAL A 182 -3.12 13.11 -19.91
CA VAL A 182 -4.02 13.89 -19.05
C VAL A 182 -3.24 15.07 -18.51
N GLU A 183 -3.75 16.27 -18.77
CA GLU A 183 -3.21 17.55 -18.30
C GLU A 183 -4.16 18.16 -17.27
N LEU A 184 -3.59 18.75 -16.22
CA LEU A 184 -4.33 19.53 -15.23
C LEU A 184 -4.59 20.95 -15.76
N VAL A 185 -5.87 21.33 -15.88
CA VAL A 185 -6.27 22.65 -16.39
C VAL A 185 -6.23 23.72 -15.29
N SER A 186 -6.91 23.46 -14.18
CA SER A 186 -6.95 24.37 -13.03
C SER A 186 -6.20 23.80 -11.84
N ARG A 187 -5.26 24.59 -11.33
CA ARG A 187 -4.54 24.25 -10.10
C ARG A 187 -5.24 24.88 -8.91
N ASN A 188 -5.77 24.05 -8.03
CA ASN A 188 -6.37 24.51 -6.77
C ASN A 188 -5.34 24.29 -5.65
N ASP A 189 -4.64 25.35 -5.22
CA ASP A 189 -3.58 25.24 -4.21
C ASP A 189 -4.12 24.79 -2.84
N ASP A 190 -5.40 25.04 -2.53
CA ASP A 190 -6.07 24.54 -1.31
C ASP A 190 -6.08 23.01 -1.22
N LEU A 191 -6.06 22.33 -2.37
CA LEU A 191 -6.02 20.87 -2.43
C LEU A 191 -4.58 20.32 -2.28
N GLY A 192 -3.56 21.17 -2.41
CA GLY A 192 -2.14 20.84 -2.37
C GLY A 192 -1.58 20.56 -0.97
N VAL A 193 -2.41 20.12 -0.02
CA VAL A 193 -1.97 19.70 1.31
C VAL A 193 -1.70 18.21 1.31
N ALA A 194 -0.45 17.82 1.55
CA ALA A 194 -0.04 16.43 1.67
C ALA A 194 -0.55 15.81 2.98
N GLU A 195 -0.83 14.51 2.96
CA GLU A 195 -1.33 13.77 4.13
C GLU A 195 -0.38 13.91 5.32
N ILE A 196 0.93 13.90 5.04
CA ILE A 196 1.95 14.08 6.05
C ILE A 196 1.89 15.45 6.75
N GLU A 197 1.41 16.49 6.06
CA GLU A 197 1.26 17.82 6.66
C GLU A 197 0.08 17.87 7.62
N ILE A 198 -0.97 17.09 7.34
CA ILE A 198 -2.12 16.92 8.24
C ILE A 198 -1.63 16.22 9.52
N TRP A 199 -0.90 15.11 9.38
CA TRP A 199 -0.28 14.42 10.51
C TRP A 199 0.64 15.34 11.32
N ARG A 200 1.51 16.14 10.68
CA ARG A 200 2.40 17.10 11.37
C ARG A 200 1.63 18.13 12.18
N LYS A 201 0.53 18.67 11.63
CA LYS A 201 -0.33 19.62 12.35
C LYS A 201 -0.97 18.99 13.57
N GLN A 202 -1.39 17.73 13.47
CA GLN A 202 -1.96 16.98 14.58
C GLN A 202 -0.91 16.72 15.67
N GLU A 203 0.27 16.23 15.30
CA GLU A 203 1.37 15.99 16.23
C GLU A 203 1.81 17.26 16.97
N TYR A 204 1.88 18.39 16.27
CA TYR A 204 2.18 19.69 16.87
C TYR A 204 1.12 20.10 17.91
N LYS A 205 -0.16 19.93 17.60
CA LYS A 205 -1.27 20.33 18.48
C LYS A 205 -1.47 19.38 19.66
N GLU A 206 -1.39 18.07 19.44
CA GLU A 206 -1.74 17.07 20.44
C GLU A 206 -0.56 16.71 21.34
N LYS A 207 0.66 16.67 20.80
CA LYS A 207 1.87 16.27 21.55
C LYS A 207 2.77 17.44 21.93
N TRP A 208 2.36 18.68 21.61
CA TRP A 208 3.10 19.92 21.91
C TRP A 208 4.57 19.89 21.47
N LEU A 209 4.86 19.17 20.39
CA LEU A 209 6.21 19.05 19.85
C LEU A 209 6.63 20.37 19.18
N SER A 210 7.91 20.74 19.32
CA SER A 210 8.43 21.95 18.68
C SER A 210 8.28 21.89 17.16
N GLU A 211 7.93 23.02 16.53
CA GLU A 211 7.88 23.16 15.07
C GLU A 211 9.21 22.74 14.42
N PHE A 212 10.33 23.00 15.09
CA PHE A 212 11.66 22.60 14.62
C PHE A 212 11.80 21.07 14.44
N GLU A 213 11.12 20.28 15.27
CA GLU A 213 11.21 18.82 15.21
C GLU A 213 10.17 18.20 14.27
N THR A 214 9.01 18.85 14.11
CA THR A 214 7.88 18.29 13.34
C THR A 214 7.81 18.76 11.90
N LYS A 215 8.37 19.94 11.57
CA LYS A 215 8.20 20.60 10.25
C LYS A 215 8.53 19.73 9.04
N TYR A 216 9.50 18.82 9.14
CA TYR A 216 9.89 17.91 8.06
C TYR A 216 9.80 16.43 8.48
N ALA A 217 9.11 16.14 9.58
CA ALA A 217 9.06 14.81 10.16
C ALA A 217 8.12 13.86 9.42
N PHE A 218 8.41 12.57 9.49
CA PHE A 218 7.61 11.46 9.02
C PHE A 218 7.25 10.57 10.20
N PRO A 219 6.03 10.01 10.24
CA PRO A 219 5.72 8.95 11.19
C PRO A 219 6.62 7.74 10.93
N ILE A 220 7.08 7.10 12.01
CA ILE A 220 8.04 5.99 11.93
C ILE A 220 7.54 4.84 12.78
N ASN A 221 7.22 3.72 12.13
CA ASN A 221 6.79 2.49 12.79
C ASN A 221 7.73 1.36 12.41
N PHE A 222 8.62 0.97 13.31
CA PHE A 222 9.50 -0.18 13.09
C PHE A 222 8.78 -1.50 13.40
N PRO A 223 9.05 -2.57 12.64
CA PRO A 223 8.50 -3.89 12.95
C PRO A 223 9.05 -4.41 14.28
N THR A 224 8.27 -5.27 14.94
CA THR A 224 8.69 -5.93 16.18
C THR A 224 10.00 -6.70 15.95
N GLY A 225 11.00 -6.45 16.80
CA GLY A 225 12.32 -7.08 16.69
C GLY A 225 13.31 -6.38 15.76
N PHE A 226 13.01 -5.18 15.25
CA PHE A 226 13.96 -4.38 14.49
C PHE A 226 15.19 -4.02 15.34
N LYS A 227 16.38 -4.40 14.87
CA LYS A 227 17.65 -4.12 15.55
C LYS A 227 18.10 -2.70 15.25
N ILE A 228 18.07 -1.83 16.25
CA ILE A 228 18.56 -0.45 16.14
C ILE A 228 20.08 -0.46 16.38
N GLU A 229 20.85 -0.18 15.33
CA GLU A 229 22.30 -0.04 15.42
C GLU A 229 22.73 1.23 16.17
N ARG A 230 23.94 1.23 16.71
CA ARG A 230 24.52 2.43 17.37
C ARG A 230 24.59 3.59 16.37
N GLY A 231 24.14 4.77 16.79
CA GLY A 231 24.07 5.98 15.95
C GLY A 231 22.94 6.00 14.92
N PHE A 232 22.13 4.94 14.81
CA PHE A 232 20.95 4.93 13.93
C PHE A 232 19.93 5.99 14.36
N ARG A 233 19.69 6.12 15.67
CA ARG A 233 18.74 7.10 16.23
C ARG A 233 19.14 8.53 15.90
N ASP A 234 20.41 8.88 16.03
CA ASP A 234 20.90 10.23 15.74
C ASP A 234 20.82 10.53 14.24
N LYS A 235 21.21 9.57 13.39
CA LYS A 235 21.05 9.68 11.94
C LYS A 235 19.58 9.88 11.55
N LEU A 236 18.68 9.11 12.16
CA LEU A 236 17.24 9.23 11.91
C LEU A 236 16.72 10.59 12.37
N LYS A 237 17.12 11.07 13.55
CA LYS A 237 16.74 12.38 14.09
C LYS A 237 17.21 13.52 13.17
N ASN A 238 18.45 13.45 12.69
CA ASN A 238 18.98 14.40 11.72
C ASN A 238 18.24 14.34 10.38
N TRP A 239 17.95 13.13 9.88
CA TRP A 239 17.16 12.94 8.67
C TRP A 239 15.74 13.48 8.83
N GLN A 240 15.08 13.31 9.97
CA GLN A 240 13.75 13.84 10.24
C GLN A 240 13.71 15.37 10.22
N ARG A 241 14.78 16.03 10.71
CA ARG A 241 14.93 17.50 10.68
C ARG A 241 15.37 18.06 9.33
N LEU A 242 15.89 17.23 8.43
CA LEU A 242 16.42 17.68 7.14
C LEU A 242 15.36 18.43 6.31
N PRO A 243 15.58 19.71 5.95
CA PRO A 243 14.64 20.44 5.11
C PRO A 243 14.63 19.88 3.69
N TYR A 244 13.44 19.77 3.11
CA TYR A 244 13.23 19.33 1.73
C TYR A 244 12.07 20.11 1.10
N LEU A 245 12.02 20.15 -0.23
CA LEU A 245 10.92 20.76 -0.99
C LEU A 245 9.69 19.84 -0.94
N LYS A 246 8.54 20.34 -0.47
CA LYS A 246 7.34 19.52 -0.29
C LYS A 246 6.75 19.04 -1.63
N PRO A 247 5.91 17.98 -1.65
CA PRO A 247 5.41 17.39 -2.90
C PRO A 247 4.70 18.37 -3.85
N TYR A 248 3.93 19.32 -3.30
CA TYR A 248 3.11 20.27 -4.06
C TYR A 248 3.75 21.66 -4.23
N GLU A 249 4.96 21.89 -3.71
CA GLU A 249 5.65 23.18 -3.87
C GLU A 249 6.31 23.24 -5.27
N ARG A 250 6.12 24.36 -6.00
CA ARG A 250 6.64 24.53 -7.36
C ARG A 250 8.15 24.73 -7.37
N LYS A 251 8.79 24.15 -8.39
CA LYS A 251 10.19 24.38 -8.75
C LYS A 251 10.32 25.69 -9.54
N GLU A 252 10.10 26.84 -8.93
CA GLU A 252 10.56 28.07 -9.58
C GLU A 252 12.10 28.07 -9.57
N VAL A 253 12.69 27.77 -10.74
CA VAL A 253 14.04 28.17 -11.17
C VAL A 253 15.21 27.77 -10.26
N ILE A 254 15.10 26.71 -9.45
CA ILE A 254 16.31 26.13 -8.84
C ILE A 254 16.61 24.82 -9.56
N ARG A 255 17.60 24.90 -10.46
CA ARG A 255 18.24 23.72 -11.04
C ARG A 255 18.50 22.75 -9.90
N VAL A 256 18.02 21.52 -10.08
CA VAL A 256 18.12 20.33 -9.22
C VAL A 256 19.56 20.03 -8.73
N ARG A 257 20.58 20.78 -9.18
CA ARG A 257 21.97 20.64 -8.74
C ARG A 257 22.41 21.64 -7.66
N THR A 258 21.62 22.67 -7.35
CA THR A 258 22.09 23.84 -6.56
C THR A 258 21.51 23.95 -5.15
N CYS A 259 20.36 23.33 -4.86
CA CYS A 259 19.73 23.36 -3.53
C CYS A 259 19.97 22.06 -2.75
N GLY A 260 21.26 21.77 -2.52
CA GLY A 260 21.71 21.09 -1.33
C GLY A 260 21.50 19.57 -1.25
N GLY A 261 22.52 18.81 -1.64
CA GLY A 261 22.77 17.44 -1.19
C GLY A 261 21.81 16.34 -1.70
N ILE A 262 22.37 15.18 -2.04
CA ILE A 262 21.66 13.96 -2.47
C ILE A 262 20.54 13.58 -1.48
N GLU A 263 20.77 13.78 -0.18
CA GLU A 263 19.82 13.44 0.89
C GLU A 263 18.51 14.23 0.84
N ARG A 264 18.53 15.50 0.39
CA ARG A 264 17.30 16.29 0.25
C ARG A 264 16.45 15.79 -0.91
N PHE A 265 17.08 15.34 -1.99
CA PHE A 265 16.38 14.72 -3.12
C PHE A 265 15.77 13.38 -2.76
N GLU A 266 16.52 12.54 -2.03
CA GLU A 266 15.99 11.29 -1.49
C GLU A 266 14.80 11.56 -0.56
N LYS A 267 14.89 12.54 0.33
CA LYS A 267 13.80 12.88 1.25
C LYS A 267 12.56 13.41 0.52
N ARG A 268 12.73 14.23 -0.52
CA ARG A 268 11.62 14.64 -1.39
C ARG A 268 10.98 13.44 -2.10
N ALA A 269 11.78 12.51 -2.61
CA ALA A 269 11.25 11.31 -3.25
C ALA A 269 10.46 10.45 -2.24
N VAL A 270 10.92 10.34 -1.00
CA VAL A 270 10.15 9.69 0.09
C VAL A 270 8.83 10.40 0.32
N ALA A 271 8.81 11.73 0.37
CA ALA A 271 7.58 12.51 0.54
C ALA A 271 6.57 12.29 -0.60
N VAL A 272 7.05 12.24 -1.84
CA VAL A 272 6.21 11.99 -3.02
C VAL A 272 5.65 10.56 -3.01
N LEU A 273 6.47 9.56 -2.69
CA LEU A 273 6.01 8.17 -2.58
C LEU A 273 5.03 7.97 -1.42
N HIS A 274 5.27 8.67 -0.31
CA HIS A 274 4.37 8.72 0.83
C HIS A 274 3.01 9.27 0.43
N GLU A 275 2.97 10.43 -0.22
CA GLU A 275 1.70 11.03 -0.69
C GLU A 275 1.02 10.17 -1.77
N LEU A 276 1.79 9.56 -2.68
CA LEU A 276 1.23 8.65 -3.67
C LEU A 276 0.54 7.45 -3.02
N LEU A 277 1.20 6.82 -2.04
CA LEU A 277 0.64 5.69 -1.31
C LEU A 277 -0.52 6.12 -0.41
N SER A 278 -0.47 7.30 0.19
CA SER A 278 -1.55 7.81 1.01
C SER A 278 -2.83 8.04 0.19
N MET A 279 -2.72 8.34 -1.10
CA MET A 279 -3.89 8.49 -1.98
C MET A 279 -4.51 7.16 -2.45
N THR A 280 -3.80 6.02 -2.33
CA THR A 280 -4.36 4.74 -2.78
C THR A 280 -5.37 4.19 -1.79
N VAL A 281 -6.36 3.46 -2.31
CA VAL A 281 -7.46 2.84 -1.56
C VAL A 281 -6.95 1.92 -0.44
N GLU A 282 -5.96 1.09 -0.74
CA GLU A 282 -5.39 0.11 0.20
C GLU A 282 -4.05 0.58 0.79
N LYS A 283 -3.64 1.83 0.56
CA LYS A 283 -2.34 2.41 0.98
C LYS A 283 -1.12 1.54 0.62
N MET A 284 -1.22 0.86 -0.52
CA MET A 284 -0.21 -0.03 -1.08
C MET A 284 -0.21 0.04 -2.60
N ILE A 285 0.90 -0.39 -3.21
CA ILE A 285 1.06 -0.47 -4.67
C ILE A 285 2.19 -1.47 -5.03
N GLU A 286 2.15 -2.03 -6.23
CA GLU A 286 3.25 -2.84 -6.77
C GLU A 286 4.45 -1.94 -7.13
N VAL A 287 5.66 -2.34 -6.75
CA VAL A 287 6.90 -1.56 -6.97
C VAL A 287 7.17 -1.32 -8.45
N ASP A 288 6.83 -2.30 -9.31
CA ASP A 288 6.99 -2.18 -10.76
C ASP A 288 6.08 -1.09 -11.34
N LYS A 289 4.87 -0.90 -10.78
CA LYS A 289 3.95 0.16 -11.19
C LYS A 289 4.49 1.54 -10.85
N LEU A 290 5.20 1.69 -9.72
CA LEU A 290 5.84 2.95 -9.34
C LEU A 290 6.92 3.40 -10.32
N ALA A 291 7.60 2.45 -10.97
CA ALA A 291 8.66 2.77 -11.93
C ALA A 291 8.13 3.58 -13.13
N HIS A 292 6.87 3.38 -13.52
CA HIS A 292 6.23 4.14 -14.61
C HIS A 292 6.08 5.63 -14.30
N PHE A 293 5.90 6.00 -13.03
CA PHE A 293 5.72 7.39 -12.60
C PHE A 293 7.03 8.08 -12.22
N ARG A 294 8.16 7.38 -12.27
CA ARG A 294 9.45 7.88 -11.81
C ARG A 294 9.84 9.20 -12.48
N ARG A 295 9.66 9.28 -13.80
CA ARG A 295 10.00 10.48 -14.60
C ARG A 295 9.02 11.62 -14.34
N ASP A 296 7.73 11.30 -14.31
CA ASP A 296 6.65 12.27 -14.10
C ASP A 296 6.78 13.00 -12.76
N PHE A 297 7.22 12.31 -11.71
CA PHE A 297 7.47 12.92 -10.40
C PHE A 297 8.89 13.48 -10.19
N GLY A 298 9.76 13.35 -11.18
CA GLY A 298 11.15 13.79 -11.10
C GLY A 298 11.95 13.04 -10.03
N ILE A 299 11.71 11.73 -9.88
CA ILE A 299 12.43 10.85 -8.96
C ILE A 299 13.67 10.31 -9.69
N GLU A 300 14.83 10.90 -9.43
CA GLU A 300 16.09 10.49 -10.07
C GLU A 300 16.76 9.30 -9.36
N VAL A 301 16.32 8.96 -8.14
CA VAL A 301 16.87 7.86 -7.33
C VAL A 301 16.23 6.51 -7.67
N ASN A 302 16.93 5.41 -7.33
CA ASN A 302 16.38 4.07 -7.47
C ASN A 302 15.27 3.86 -6.42
N VAL A 303 14.01 3.76 -6.88
CA VAL A 303 12.83 3.62 -6.02
C VAL A 303 12.97 2.42 -5.07
N ARG A 304 13.45 1.27 -5.56
CA ARG A 304 13.58 0.07 -4.73
C ARG A 304 14.60 0.25 -3.60
N GLU A 305 15.73 0.88 -3.89
CA GLU A 305 16.75 1.17 -2.87
C GLU A 305 16.25 2.18 -1.85
N LEU A 306 15.51 3.20 -2.31
CA LEU A 306 14.90 4.20 -1.45
C LEU A 306 13.91 3.57 -0.46
N LEU A 307 13.01 2.71 -0.96
CA LEU A 307 12.04 2.01 -0.13
C LEU A 307 12.73 1.11 0.93
N LEU A 308 13.80 0.42 0.55
CA LEU A 308 14.59 -0.43 1.48
C LEU A 308 15.42 0.38 2.48
N LYS A 309 15.75 1.64 2.19
CA LYS A 309 16.45 2.53 3.13
C LYS A 309 15.51 3.04 4.24
N HIS A 310 14.21 3.16 3.95
CA HIS A 310 13.22 3.75 4.84
C HIS A 310 12.18 2.73 5.36
N LEU A 311 12.66 1.63 5.94
CA LEU A 311 11.82 0.52 6.45
C LEU A 311 10.87 0.88 7.60
N GLY A 312 11.08 2.03 8.26
CA GLY A 312 10.16 2.54 9.28
C GLY A 312 8.93 3.25 8.71
N ILE A 313 8.99 3.66 7.43
CA ILE A 313 7.87 4.31 6.71
C ILE A 313 7.23 3.31 5.76
N PHE A 314 8.05 2.57 5.02
CA PHE A 314 7.60 1.63 4.00
C PHE A 314 7.86 0.17 4.39
N TYR A 315 6.99 -0.71 3.94
CA TYR A 315 7.21 -2.16 4.01
C TYR A 315 7.10 -2.79 2.63
N ILE A 316 8.07 -3.61 2.22
CA ILE A 316 8.01 -4.36 0.97
C ILE A 316 7.65 -5.82 1.27
N SER A 317 6.54 -6.31 0.72
CA SER A 317 6.18 -7.72 0.73
C SER A 317 6.60 -8.42 -0.56
N THR A 318 7.05 -9.67 -0.42
CA THR A 318 7.41 -10.56 -1.53
C THR A 318 6.50 -11.78 -1.60
N LYS A 319 5.39 -11.80 -0.85
CA LYS A 319 4.40 -12.91 -0.88
C LYS A 319 3.49 -12.88 -2.12
N GLY A 320 3.44 -11.74 -2.81
CA GLY A 320 2.73 -11.56 -4.08
C GLY A 320 3.43 -12.22 -5.27
N GLU A 321 2.86 -12.05 -6.46
CA GLU A 321 3.54 -12.35 -7.73
C GLU A 321 4.68 -11.35 -7.98
N THR A 322 4.43 -10.08 -7.64
CA THR A 322 5.37 -8.97 -7.72
C THR A 322 5.64 -8.41 -6.32
N GLN A 323 6.66 -7.55 -6.19
CA GLN A 323 6.97 -6.86 -4.94
C GLN A 323 5.94 -5.77 -4.70
N THR A 324 5.29 -5.77 -3.54
CA THR A 324 4.28 -4.76 -3.17
C THR A 324 4.79 -3.94 -2.01
N VAL A 325 4.71 -2.62 -2.13
CA VAL A 325 5.06 -1.70 -1.05
C VAL A 325 3.81 -1.23 -0.32
N PHE A 326 3.89 -1.17 1.00
CA PHE A 326 2.89 -0.70 1.93
C PHE A 326 3.38 0.54 2.67
N LEU A 327 2.46 1.45 2.96
CA LEU A 327 2.67 2.55 3.89
C LEU A 327 2.41 2.07 5.33
N ARG A 328 3.45 1.97 6.17
CA ARG A 328 3.34 1.33 7.49
C ARG A 328 2.41 2.06 8.45
N GLU A 329 2.44 3.38 8.47
CA GLU A 329 1.63 4.18 9.39
C GLU A 329 0.13 3.94 9.19
N ALA A 330 -0.28 3.55 7.99
CA ALA A 330 -1.69 3.38 7.65
C ALA A 330 -2.28 2.07 8.17
N PHE A 331 -1.46 1.14 8.69
CA PHE A 331 -1.92 -0.17 9.13
C PHE A 331 -1.71 -0.39 10.62
N ASN A 332 -2.76 -0.86 11.29
CA ASN A 332 -2.68 -1.41 12.63
C ASN A 332 -3.09 -2.88 12.61
N LYS A 333 -2.19 -3.76 13.08
CA LYS A 333 -2.40 -5.23 13.12
C LYS A 333 -2.82 -5.84 11.76
N GLY A 334 -2.47 -5.22 10.64
CA GLY A 334 -2.80 -5.70 9.28
C GLY A 334 -4.15 -5.23 8.73
N ILE A 335 -4.82 -4.31 9.43
CA ILE A 335 -6.07 -3.64 9.01
C ILE A 335 -5.75 -2.16 8.81
N LEU A 336 -6.41 -1.54 7.83
CA LEU A 336 -6.27 -0.11 7.57
C LEU A 336 -6.88 0.71 8.72
N ILE A 337 -6.15 1.72 9.21
CA ILE A 337 -6.60 2.59 10.32
C ILE A 337 -7.80 3.45 9.89
N GLU A 338 -7.72 4.03 8.70
CA GLU A 338 -8.78 4.85 8.11
C GLU A 338 -9.40 4.12 6.92
N PRO A 339 -10.43 3.28 7.14
CA PRO A 339 -11.08 2.55 6.07
C PRO A 339 -11.87 3.49 5.17
N ASN A 340 -11.86 3.20 3.87
CA ASN A 340 -12.76 3.80 2.89
C ASN A 340 -13.80 2.77 2.42
N PRO A 341 -14.96 3.17 1.87
CA PRO A 341 -16.02 2.28 1.41
C PRO A 341 -15.53 1.23 0.42
N ILE A 342 -14.66 1.59 -0.53
CA ILE A 342 -14.08 0.63 -1.48
C ILE A 342 -13.26 -0.42 -0.73
N TYR A 343 -12.44 -0.02 0.24
CA TYR A 343 -11.65 -0.91 1.08
C TYR A 343 -12.50 -1.83 1.95
N ILE A 344 -13.62 -1.32 2.50
CA ILE A 344 -14.54 -2.12 3.32
C ILE A 344 -15.07 -3.28 2.48
N VAL A 345 -15.61 -2.98 1.30
CA VAL A 345 -16.15 -3.99 0.38
C VAL A 345 -15.04 -4.95 -0.08
N ARG A 346 -13.83 -4.47 -0.41
CA ARG A 346 -12.68 -5.33 -0.74
C ARG A 346 -12.25 -6.24 0.42
N THR A 347 -12.37 -5.76 1.64
CA THR A 347 -12.07 -6.56 2.83
C THR A 347 -13.11 -7.66 3.00
N GLU A 348 -14.37 -7.43 2.67
CA GLU A 348 -15.40 -8.47 2.63
C GLU A 348 -15.16 -9.50 1.52
N HIS A 349 -14.68 -9.06 0.34
CA HIS A 349 -14.22 -9.97 -0.70
C HIS A 349 -13.08 -10.87 -0.19
N VAL A 350 -12.07 -10.26 0.44
CA VAL A 350 -10.96 -10.99 1.06
C VAL A 350 -11.46 -11.94 2.14
N GLY A 351 -12.38 -11.49 3.00
CA GLY A 351 -13.00 -12.25 4.07
C GLY A 351 -13.69 -13.49 3.52
N SER A 352 -14.55 -13.30 2.52
CA SER A 352 -15.20 -14.38 1.77
C SER A 352 -14.16 -15.39 1.30
N CYS A 353 -13.10 -14.95 0.63
CA CYS A 353 -12.00 -15.80 0.16
C CYS A 353 -11.13 -16.40 1.27
N SER A 354 -11.22 -15.92 2.51
CA SER A 354 -10.35 -16.32 3.63
C SER A 354 -10.98 -17.35 4.55
N PHE A 355 -12.28 -17.60 4.45
CA PHE A 355 -12.96 -18.70 5.13
C PHE A 355 -12.43 -20.05 4.56
N LEU A 356 -11.32 -20.48 5.14
CA LEU A 356 -10.77 -21.82 4.98
C LEU A 356 -11.66 -22.80 5.75
N GLY A 357 -12.41 -23.59 5.00
CA GLY A 357 -13.08 -24.78 5.51
C GLY A 357 -14.47 -24.53 6.07
N CYS A 358 -15.32 -25.55 5.98
CA CYS A 358 -16.68 -25.62 6.51
C CYS A 358 -16.70 -25.45 8.04
N ARG A 359 -16.47 -24.24 8.56
CA ARG A 359 -16.68 -23.90 9.97
C ARG A 359 -17.40 -22.56 10.06
N ASN A 360 -18.68 -22.67 10.39
CA ASN A 360 -19.61 -21.72 10.99
C ASN A 360 -19.35 -20.22 10.84
N THR A 361 -20.33 -19.59 10.21
CA THR A 361 -20.55 -18.15 10.10
C THR A 361 -20.49 -17.46 11.47
N LYS A 362 -19.44 -16.69 11.71
CA LYS A 362 -19.56 -15.45 12.49
C LYS A 362 -19.29 -14.31 11.53
N LYS A 363 -20.35 -13.56 11.21
CA LYS A 363 -20.26 -12.28 10.51
C LYS A 363 -19.17 -11.45 11.18
N LEU A 364 -18.34 -10.79 10.38
CA LEU A 364 -17.49 -9.71 10.84
C LEU A 364 -18.37 -8.73 11.64
N GLN A 365 -18.09 -8.55 12.92
CA GLN A 365 -18.82 -7.58 13.74
C GLN A 365 -18.47 -6.19 13.22
N ALA A 366 -19.52 -5.40 12.95
CA ALA A 366 -19.43 -3.98 12.65
C ALA A 366 -18.70 -3.22 13.79
N PRO A 367 -18.12 -2.05 13.51
CA PRO A 367 -17.47 -1.25 14.53
C PRO A 367 -18.48 -0.85 15.61
N HIS A 368 -18.18 -1.14 16.87
CA HIS A 368 -19.00 -0.70 18.00
C HIS A 368 -18.91 0.83 18.11
N GLU A 369 -20.06 1.49 18.02
CA GLU A 369 -20.27 2.84 18.52
C GLU A 369 -19.94 2.88 20.01
N THR A 370 -19.01 3.75 20.41
CA THR A 370 -18.74 4.09 21.80
C THR A 370 -19.92 4.89 22.35
N LYS A 371 -20.71 4.26 23.22
CA LYS A 371 -21.64 4.97 24.09
C LYS A 371 -20.90 5.54 25.29
N ASP A 372 -20.97 6.85 25.44
CA ASP A 372 -20.78 7.55 26.70
C ASP A 372 -21.78 7.01 27.74
N GLU A 373 -21.32 6.75 28.97
CA GLU A 373 -22.09 6.98 30.21
C GLU A 373 -21.20 6.77 31.46
N ASN A 374 -20.94 7.90 32.13
CA ASN A 374 -20.84 8.13 33.58
C ASN A 374 -20.08 7.14 34.49
N MET A 375 -18.93 7.60 35.00
CA MET A 375 -18.30 7.09 36.22
C MET A 375 -18.99 7.64 37.48
N ALA A 376 -19.50 6.72 38.31
CA ALA A 376 -19.69 6.93 39.74
C ALA A 376 -18.58 6.19 40.51
N VAL A 377 -18.02 6.90 41.48
CA VAL A 377 -16.90 6.56 42.38
C VAL A 377 -17.21 5.36 43.28
N VAL A 378 -16.28 4.41 43.42
CA VAL A 378 -15.90 3.76 44.71
C VAL A 378 -14.45 3.25 44.64
N CYS A 379 -13.64 3.66 45.62
CA CYS A 379 -12.28 3.18 45.89
C CYS A 379 -12.26 1.76 46.49
N ALA A 380 -11.31 0.93 46.06
CA ALA A 380 -10.73 -0.11 46.92
C ALA A 380 -9.29 -0.43 46.49
N THR A 381 -8.40 -0.40 47.47
CA THR A 381 -6.96 -0.69 47.47
C THR A 381 -6.63 -2.16 47.20
N GLY A 382 -5.47 -2.43 46.57
CA GLY A 382 -4.75 -3.70 46.74
C GLY A 382 -3.97 -4.23 45.53
N GLU A 383 -2.64 -4.20 45.67
CA GLU A 383 -1.67 -5.20 45.18
C GLU A 383 -1.38 -5.38 43.67
N GLY A 384 -0.29 -4.73 43.25
CA GLY A 384 0.91 -5.39 42.71
C GLY A 384 0.77 -6.44 41.61
N CYS A 385 0.93 -6.03 40.35
CA CYS A 385 1.59 -6.87 39.34
C CYS A 385 2.16 -6.02 38.19
N THR A 386 3.47 -5.89 38.16
CA THR A 386 4.26 -5.34 37.05
C THR A 386 3.99 -6.11 35.75
N ARG A 387 3.39 -5.43 34.76
CA ARG A 387 3.37 -5.86 33.36
C ARG A 387 3.97 -4.74 32.51
N ASP A 388 5.24 -4.91 32.20
CA ASP A 388 5.99 -4.04 31.31
C ASP A 388 5.79 -4.52 29.86
N GLY A 389 5.32 -3.63 28.98
CA GLY A 389 4.90 -4.02 27.64
C GLY A 389 4.20 -2.95 26.81
N ASP A 390 4.52 -1.67 27.00
CA ASP A 390 4.14 -0.59 26.08
C ASP A 390 5.40 0.06 25.52
N TRP A 391 5.75 -0.28 24.28
CA TRP A 391 6.75 0.46 23.50
C TRP A 391 6.05 1.37 22.49
N VAL A 392 5.37 2.39 23.00
CA VAL A 392 5.20 3.65 22.27
C VAL A 392 6.44 4.45 22.59
N ILE A 393 7.30 4.74 21.60
CA ILE A 393 8.46 5.61 21.83
C ILE A 393 7.90 7.01 22.13
N PRO A 394 8.00 7.52 23.37
CA PRO A 394 7.76 8.93 23.63
C PRO A 394 8.90 9.67 22.94
N ILE A 395 8.56 10.71 22.19
CA ILE A 395 9.57 11.62 21.65
C ILE A 395 10.11 12.40 22.85
N LEU A 396 11.14 11.81 23.48
CA LEU A 396 12.06 12.36 24.47
C LEU A 396 11.46 12.76 25.83
N GLU A 397 11.66 11.91 26.84
CA GLU A 397 11.83 12.37 28.22
C GLU A 397 13.04 13.32 28.28
N GLY A 398 12.83 14.49 28.87
CA GLY A 398 13.83 15.54 29.00
C GLY A 398 14.93 15.17 29.99
N PHE A 399 16.17 15.51 29.64
CA PHE A 399 17.27 15.59 30.58
C PHE A 399 17.14 16.90 31.38
N ASP A 400 16.79 16.80 32.65
CA ASP A 400 17.19 17.82 33.63
C ASP A 400 18.58 17.47 34.15
N ASN A 401 19.58 18.17 33.61
CA ASN A 401 20.89 18.29 34.24
C ASN A 401 20.80 19.36 35.33
N LYS A 402 20.85 18.96 36.60
CA LYS A 402 21.41 19.79 37.68
C LYS A 402 22.21 18.92 38.66
N ASN A 403 23.53 18.93 38.46
CA ASN A 403 24.52 18.76 39.52
C ASN A 403 24.61 20.09 40.33
N PRO A 404 25.14 20.09 41.56
CA PRO A 404 26.51 19.67 41.89
C PRO A 404 26.66 18.20 42.29
#